data_AF-A0A9D2R1E9-F1
#
_entry.id   AF-A0A9D2R1E9-F1
#
_cell.length_a   1.000
_cell.length_b   1.000
_cell.length_c   1.000
_cell.angle_alpha   90.00
_cell.angle_beta   90.00
_cell.angle_gamma   90.00
#
_symmetry.space_group_name_H-M   'P 1'
#
loop_
_entity.id
_entity.type
_entity.pdbx_description
1 polymer ?
#
loop_
_entity_poly.entity_id
_entity_poly.type
_entity_poly.pdbx_seq_one_letter_code
_entity_poly.pdbx_strand_id
1 'polypeptide(L)' 'MKDEDYNIPEDQDYASAASAYDCTGLVPSGTGKPEELAAYKQLYPFGQPELSEREQEAMRKKSTEKKAGKRAENF' A
#
# COMPACT_ATOMS: atom_id res chain seq x y z
N MET A 1 2.01 -29.54 28.29
CA MET A 1 1.33 -28.39 28.91
C MET A 1 -0.16 -28.66 28.83
N LYS A 2 -0.95 -28.24 29.83
CA LYS A 2 -2.40 -28.14 29.64
C LYS A 2 -2.61 -26.92 28.77
N ASP A 3 -3.22 -27.10 27.61
CA ASP A 3 -3.70 -25.98 26.81
C ASP A 3 -4.82 -25.35 27.65
N GLU A 4 -4.49 -24.25 28.32
CA GLU A 4 -5.47 -23.38 28.96
C GLU A 4 -6.37 -22.91 27.81
N ASP A 5 -7.54 -23.54 27.70
CA ASP A 5 -8.60 -23.15 26.77
C ASP A 5 -9.04 -21.74 27.20
N TYR A 6 -8.35 -20.73 26.66
CA TYR A 6 -8.76 -19.35 26.80
C TYR A 6 -10.17 -19.32 26.23
N ASN A 7 -11.15 -19.18 27.12
CA ASN A 7 -12.57 -19.05 26.80
C ASN A 7 -12.78 -17.71 26.07
N ILE A 8 -12.25 -17.63 24.85
CA ILE A 8 -12.37 -16.51 23.94
C ILE A 8 -13.77 -16.67 23.34
N PRO A 9 -14.67 -15.70 23.59
CA PRO A 9 -15.99 -15.71 22.98
C PRO A 9 -15.88 -15.87 21.47
N GLU A 10 -16.78 -16.63 20.83
CA GLU A 10 -16.72 -16.90 19.38
C GLU A 10 -16.74 -15.61 18.54
N ASP A 11 -17.34 -14.53 19.07
CA ASP A 11 -17.35 -13.18 18.51
C ASP A 11 -15.99 -12.45 18.57
N GLN A 12 -15.03 -12.97 19.33
CA GLN A 12 -13.67 -12.45 19.51
C GLN A 12 -12.61 -13.36 18.86
N ASP A 13 -13.00 -14.51 18.28
CA ASP A 13 -12.10 -15.39 17.55
C ASP A 13 -11.80 -14.85 16.14
N TYR A 14 -11.00 -13.80 16.09
CA TYR A 14 -10.47 -13.24 14.85
C TYR A 14 -9.36 -14.10 14.23
N ALA A 15 -8.93 -15.19 14.89
CA ALA A 15 -7.79 -15.99 14.44
C ALA A 15 -8.10 -16.79 13.16
N SER A 16 -9.37 -17.13 12.92
CA SER A 16 -9.79 -17.84 11.70
C SER A 16 -9.94 -16.95 10.46
N ALA A 17 -9.99 -15.61 10.62
CA ALA A 17 -10.21 -14.69 9.50
C ALA A 17 -8.91 -14.30 8.75
N ALA A 18 -7.75 -14.71 9.24
CA ALA A 18 -6.46 -14.41 8.64
C ALA A 18 -5.66 -15.71 8.45
N SER A 19 -5.62 -16.24 7.23
CA SER A 19 -4.61 -17.25 6.91
C SER A 19 -3.24 -16.62 7.13
N ALA A 20 -2.35 -17.32 7.84
CA ALA A 20 -1.01 -16.85 8.17
C ALA A 20 -0.14 -16.49 6.94
N TYR A 21 -0.58 -16.89 5.74
CA TYR A 21 0.11 -16.67 4.47
C TYR A 21 -0.77 -16.00 3.41
N ASP A 22 -2.04 -15.72 3.72
CA ASP A 22 -2.96 -15.05 2.79
C ASP A 22 -2.95 -13.53 3.04
N CYS A 23 -2.00 -12.88 2.37
CA CYS A 23 -1.90 -11.43 2.34
C CYS A 23 -2.93 -10.78 1.39
N THR A 24 -4.04 -11.45 1.04
CA THR A 24 -5.21 -10.75 0.50
C THR A 24 -5.97 -9.98 1.56
N GLY A 25 -5.58 -10.11 2.83
CA GLY A 25 -6.03 -9.28 3.95
C GLY A 25 -6.08 -7.81 3.54
N LEU A 26 -7.29 -7.35 3.20
CA LEU A 26 -7.58 -5.96 2.92
C LEU A 26 -7.00 -5.19 4.10
N VAL A 27 -5.89 -4.48 3.87
CA VAL A 27 -5.26 -3.67 4.90
C VAL A 27 -6.37 -2.76 5.42
N PRO A 28 -6.83 -2.93 6.68
CA PRO A 28 -7.83 -2.03 7.23
C PRO A 28 -7.22 -0.64 7.06
N SER A 29 -7.96 0.25 6.41
CA SER A 29 -7.49 1.56 5.96
C SER A 29 -6.54 2.15 7.00
N GLY A 30 -5.27 2.35 6.61
CA GLY A 30 -4.22 2.83 7.53
C GLY A 30 -4.67 4.10 8.26
N THR A 31 -4.11 4.34 9.46
CA THR A 31 -4.50 5.45 10.34
C THR A 31 -4.68 6.74 9.54
N GLY A 32 -5.95 7.13 9.38
CA GLY A 32 -6.44 7.96 8.27
C GLY A 32 -6.11 9.46 8.34
N LYS A 33 -5.06 9.86 9.05
CA LYS A 33 -4.70 11.27 9.18
C LYS A 33 -3.48 11.60 8.32
N PRO A 34 -3.66 12.38 7.23
CA PRO A 34 -2.55 12.76 6.35
C PRO A 34 -1.45 13.56 7.08
N GLU A 35 -1.80 14.24 8.17
CA GLU A 35 -0.89 15.02 9.01
C GLU A 35 0.14 14.13 9.74
N GLU A 36 -0.31 13.03 10.33
CA GLU A 36 0.57 12.06 11.02
C GLU A 36 1.55 11.43 10.03
N LEU A 37 1.08 11.14 8.81
CA LEU A 37 1.91 10.59 7.75
C LEU A 37 2.97 11.58 7.25
N ALA A 38 2.61 12.86 7.14
CA ALA A 38 3.54 13.93 6.80
C ALA A 38 4.61 14.12 7.89
N ALA A 39 4.23 14.07 9.17
CA ALA A 39 5.17 14.12 10.28
C ALA A 39 6.12 12.91 10.26
N TYR A 40 5.59 11.70 10.01
CA TYR A 40 6.42 10.49 9.94
C TYR A 40 7.45 10.53 8.80
N LYS A 41 7.09 11.11 7.65
CA LYS A 41 8.03 11.33 6.52
C LYS A 41 9.23 12.21 6.91
N GLN A 42 9.05 13.13 7.86
CA GLN A 42 10.16 13.98 8.35
C GLN A 42 11.12 13.19 9.24
N LEU A 43 10.62 12.23 10.02
CA LEU A 43 11.45 11.37 10.87
C LEU A 43 12.18 10.31 10.05
N TYR A 44 11.49 9.71 9.09
CA TYR A 44 12.04 8.67 8.22
C TYR A 44 11.60 8.94 6.77
N PRO A 45 12.52 9.34 5.87
CA PRO A 45 12.18 9.54 4.47
C PRO A 45 11.77 8.20 3.83
N PHE A 46 10.54 8.10 3.37
CA PHE A 46 10.03 6.94 2.65
C PHE A 46 9.24 7.34 1.41
N GLY A 47 9.16 6.43 0.45
CA GLY A 47 8.49 6.65 -0.83
C GLY A 47 9.45 7.08 -1.92
N GLN A 48 8.89 7.48 -3.07
CA GLN A 48 9.69 7.98 -4.17
C GLN A 48 10.25 9.36 -3.83
N PRO A 49 11.47 9.68 -4.29
CA PRO A 49 12.00 11.04 -4.17
C PRO A 49 11.04 12.05 -4.80
N GLU A 50 10.94 13.23 -4.18
CA GLU A 50 10.20 14.33 -4.79
C GLU A 50 10.96 14.81 -6.04
N LEU A 51 10.32 14.63 -7.19
CA LEU A 51 10.82 15.12 -8.47
C LEU A 51 10.49 16.60 -8.62
N SER A 52 11.39 17.38 -9.21
CA SER A 52 11.07 18.75 -9.60
C SER A 52 9.93 18.77 -10.63
N GLU A 53 9.21 19.89 -10.75
CA GLU A 53 8.12 20.04 -11.72
C GLU A 53 8.55 19.68 -13.15
N ARG A 54 9.78 20.08 -13.52
CA ARG A 54 10.38 19.79 -14.83
C ARG A 54 10.59 18.28 -15.04
N GLU A 55 11.03 17.57 -14.02
CA GLU A 55 11.24 16.12 -14.08
C GLU A 55 9.91 15.35 -14.10
N GLN A 56 8.91 15.84 -13.37
CA GLN A 56 7.55 15.29 -13.41
C GLN A 56 6.92 15.44 -14.80
N GLU A 57 7.06 16.61 -15.43
CA GLU A 57 6.55 16.86 -16.77
C GLU A 57 7.25 15.97 -17.81
N ALA A 58 8.58 15.79 -17.68
CA ALA A 58 9.35 14.90 -18.55
C ALA A 58 8.90 13.43 -18.41
N MET A 59 8.63 12.94 -17.20
CA MET A 59 8.09 11.60 -16.99
C MET A 59 6.69 11.43 -17.58
N ARG A 60 5.81 12.43 -17.40
CA ARG A 60 4.45 12.42 -17.99
C ARG A 60 4.52 12.30 -19.51
N LYS A 61 5.34 13.12 -20.18
CA LYS A 61 5.54 13.07 -21.64
C LYS A 61 6.06 11.70 -22.10
N LYS A 62 7.08 11.15 -21.43
CA LYS A 62 7.60 9.80 -21.73
C LYS A 62 6.54 8.71 -21.58
N SER A 63 5.68 8.81 -20.56
CA SER A 63 4.60 7.84 -20.33
C SER A 63 3.54 7.88 -21.43
N THR A 64 3.18 9.08 -21.92
CA THR A 64 2.20 9.25 -23.01
C THR A 64 2.75 8.74 -24.32
N GLU A 65 4.03 8.97 -24.59
CA GLU A 65 4.71 8.54 -25.81
C GLU A 65 4.84 7.01 -25.84
N LYS A 66 5.21 6.39 -24.71
CA LYS A 66 5.24 4.92 -24.56
C LYS A 66 3.85 4.30 -24.73
N LYS A 67 2.79 4.97 -24.25
CA LYS A 67 1.40 4.51 -24.40
C LYS A 67 0.92 4.62 -25.84
N ALA A 68 1.33 5.67 -26.57
CA ALA A 68 1.05 5.84 -27.99
C ALA A 68 1.78 4.78 -28.84
N GLY A 69 3.06 4.55 -28.60
CA GLY A 69 3.84 3.52 -29.30
C GLY A 69 3.26 2.11 -29.09
N LYS A 70 2.90 1.77 -27.85
CA LYS A 70 2.27 0.48 -27.53
C LYS A 70 0.89 0.31 -28.18
N ARG A 71 0.16 1.40 -28.45
CA ARG A 71 -1.11 1.36 -29.19
C ARG A 71 -0.89 1.14 -30.68
N ALA A 72 0.21 1.64 -31.24
CA ALA A 72 0.56 1.45 -32.65
C ALA A 72 1.08 0.04 -32.95
N GLU A 73 1.79 -0.61 -32.04
CA GLU A 73 2.27 -2.00 -32.20
C GLU A 73 1.16 -3.07 -32.11
N ASN A 74 -0.03 -2.71 -31.64
CA ASN A 74 -1.16 -3.64 -31.52
C ASN A 74 -2.07 -3.65 -32.76
N PHE A 75 -1.66 -3.03 -33.86
CA PHE A 75 -2.37 -3.01 -35.15
C PHE A 75 -1.52 -3.59 -36.28
#